data_AF-A0A9W2W779-F1
#
_entry.id   AF-A0A9W2W779-F1
#
_cell.length_a   1.000
_cell.length_b   1.000
_cell.length_c   1.000
_cell.angle_alpha   90.00
_cell.angle_beta   90.00
_cell.angle_gamma   90.00
#
_symmetry.space_group_name_H-M   'P 1'
#
loop_
_entity.id
_entity.type
_entity.pdbx_description
1 polymer ?
#
loop_
_entity_poly.entity_id
_entity_poly.type
_entity_poly.pdbx_seq_one_letter_code
_entity_poly.pdbx_strand_id
1 'polypeptide(L)'
;MGAVISLGSGRTKGYCCLSGCVLCSSSFDCCLQYTEKILHPKFIVGFTQQLANEACDINAVILYTKRRYAVCADPKKNWVKQAVHMLSQRVKKM
;
A
#
# COMPACT_ATOMS: atom_id res chain seq x y z
N MET A 1 34.04 -11.70 -15.67
CA MET A 1 33.56 -12.79 -14.80
C MET A 1 32.92 -12.12 -13.58
N GLY A 2 31.71 -11.58 -13.73
CA GLY A 2 31.04 -10.80 -12.68
C GLY A 2 30.06 -11.68 -11.92
N ALA A 3 30.20 -11.76 -10.61
CA ALA A 3 29.35 -12.58 -9.75
C ALA A 3 27.96 -11.95 -9.61
N VAL A 4 26.92 -12.74 -9.91
CA VAL A 4 25.54 -12.44 -9.53
C VAL A 4 25.35 -12.81 -8.07
N ILE A 5 25.18 -11.82 -7.19
CA ILE A 5 24.90 -12.06 -5.78
C ILE A 5 23.37 -12.10 -5.65
N SER A 6 22.83 -13.32 -5.61
CA SER A 6 21.40 -13.55 -5.36
C SER A 6 21.06 -13.15 -3.93
N LEU A 7 20.47 -11.98 -3.74
CA LEU A 7 19.76 -11.65 -2.51
C LEU A 7 18.31 -12.13 -2.66
N GLY A 8 17.93 -13.06 -1.78
CA GLY A 8 16.64 -13.73 -1.80
C GLY A 8 15.46 -12.80 -1.51
N SER A 9 14.31 -13.22 -2.06
CA SER A 9 12.94 -12.74 -1.83
C SER A 9 12.59 -11.30 -2.23
N GLY A 10 11.93 -11.18 -3.38
CA GLY A 10 11.17 -10.00 -3.81
C GLY A 10 11.84 -9.19 -4.90
N ARG A 11 11.29 -9.24 -6.12
CA ARG A 11 11.82 -8.63 -7.35
C ARG A 11 12.01 -7.10 -7.21
N THR A 12 13.25 -6.64 -7.04
CA THR A 12 13.63 -5.26 -7.35
C THR A 12 14.20 -5.20 -8.76
N LYS A 13 13.48 -4.58 -9.69
CA LYS A 13 14.03 -4.15 -10.99
C LYS A 13 14.51 -2.71 -10.83
N GLY A 14 15.79 -2.54 -10.51
CA GLY A 14 16.44 -1.23 -10.45
C GLY A 14 17.02 -0.83 -11.81
N TYR A 15 16.87 0.43 -12.20
CA TYR A 15 17.60 1.07 -13.30
C TYR A 15 18.42 2.23 -12.73
N CYS A 16 19.63 2.44 -13.26
CA CYS A 16 20.63 3.37 -12.75
C CYS A 16 20.63 4.67 -13.58
N CYS A 17 20.55 5.85 -12.96
CA CYS A 17 20.72 7.15 -13.62
C CYS A 17 22.07 7.80 -13.26
N LEU A 18 22.72 8.41 -14.25
CA LEU A 18 24.17 8.56 -14.40
C LEU A 18 24.85 9.74 -13.64
N SER A 19 24.45 10.09 -12.42
CA SER A 19 25.24 11.07 -11.64
C SER A 19 24.99 10.94 -10.13
N GLY A 20 25.84 10.16 -9.46
CA GLY A 20 25.84 9.95 -8.00
C GLY A 20 24.78 8.97 -7.52
N CYS A 21 25.17 8.02 -6.65
CA CYS A 21 24.27 7.03 -6.05
C CYS A 21 23.35 7.67 -5.01
N VAL A 22 22.35 8.43 -5.45
CA VAL A 22 21.14 8.59 -4.66
C VAL A 22 20.32 7.34 -4.89
N LEU A 23 20.39 6.39 -3.94
CA LEU A 23 19.41 5.33 -3.83
C LEU A 23 18.06 5.97 -3.48
N CYS A 24 17.37 6.53 -4.48
CA CYS A 24 15.96 6.83 -4.34
C CYS A 24 15.21 5.50 -4.43
N SER A 25 15.30 4.72 -3.36
CA SER A 25 14.51 3.51 -3.19
C SER A 25 13.08 3.93 -2.90
N SER A 26 12.34 4.29 -3.95
CA SER A 26 10.89 4.33 -3.86
C SER A 26 10.39 2.90 -4.04
N SER A 27 10.61 2.06 -3.02
CA SER A 27 9.92 0.77 -2.95
C SER A 27 8.45 1.08 -2.72
N PHE A 28 7.63 0.96 -3.76
CA PHE A 28 6.19 0.95 -3.58
C PHE A 28 5.84 -0.38 -2.91
N ASP A 29 5.70 -0.36 -1.59
CA ASP A 29 5.18 -1.50 -0.82
C ASP A 29 3.72 -1.74 -1.21
N CYS A 30 3.52 -2.58 -2.22
CA CYS A 30 2.20 -3.05 -2.62
C CYS A 30 1.63 -3.97 -1.53
N CYS A 31 0.32 -3.88 -1.29
CA CYS A 31 -0.40 -4.93 -0.58
C CYS A 31 -0.32 -6.24 -1.36
N LEU A 32 0.09 -7.31 -0.68
CA LEU A 32 0.08 -8.69 -1.21
C LEU A 32 -1.01 -9.56 -0.55
N GLN A 33 -1.48 -9.17 0.64
CA GLN A 33 -2.50 -9.87 1.40
C GLN A 33 -3.46 -8.89 2.09
N TYR A 34 -4.68 -9.34 2.36
CA TYR A 34 -5.69 -8.55 3.07
C TYR A 34 -5.72 -8.91 4.56
N THR A 35 -6.06 -7.94 5.40
CA THR A 35 -6.41 -8.17 6.79
C THR A 35 -7.73 -8.95 6.89
N GLU A 36 -7.72 -9.99 7.70
CA GLU A 36 -8.96 -10.69 8.10
C GLU A 36 -9.67 -9.94 9.23
N LYS A 37 -8.94 -9.11 9.98
CA LYS A 37 -9.46 -8.36 11.12
C LYS A 37 -10.30 -7.17 10.64
N ILE A 38 -11.53 -7.10 11.12
CA ILE A 38 -12.43 -5.95 10.90
C ILE A 38 -11.94 -4.79 11.76
N LEU A 39 -11.65 -3.65 11.12
CA LEU A 39 -11.26 -2.43 11.81
C LEU A 39 -12.47 -1.52 11.99
N HIS A 40 -12.67 -1.03 13.21
CA HIS A 40 -13.73 -0.09 13.50
C HIS A 40 -13.35 1.31 12.96
N PRO A 41 -14.22 2.03 12.22
CA PRO A 41 -13.87 3.27 11.53
C PRO A 41 -13.49 4.42 12.46
N LYS A 42 -13.74 4.30 13.77
CA LYS A 42 -13.24 5.23 14.80
C LYS A 42 -11.71 5.26 14.91
N PHE A 43 -11.04 4.16 14.54
CA PHE A 43 -9.58 4.03 14.60
C PHE A 43 -8.88 4.38 13.29
N ILE A 44 -9.64 4.56 12.20
CA ILE A 44 -9.10 4.86 10.87
C ILE A 44 -9.09 6.38 10.68
N VAL A 45 -7.94 6.92 10.30
CA VAL A 45 -7.72 8.36 10.08
C VAL A 45 -7.69 8.72 8.61
N GLY A 46 -7.36 7.77 7.74
CA GLY A 46 -7.28 8.00 6.31
C GLY A 46 -7.18 6.69 5.54
N PHE A 47 -7.18 6.79 4.22
CA PHE A 47 -7.05 5.65 3.34
C PHE A 47 -6.34 6.03 2.03
N THR A 48 -5.72 5.05 1.39
CA THR A 48 -5.21 5.13 0.01
C THR A 48 -5.78 3.95 -0.77
N GLN A 49 -6.15 4.19 -2.04
CA GLN A 49 -6.55 3.13 -2.94
C GLN A 49 -5.32 2.65 -3.73
N GLN A 50 -5.08 1.34 -3.70
CA GLN A 50 -4.13 0.65 -4.53
C GLN A 50 -4.88 -0.05 -5.65
N LEU A 51 -4.48 0.23 -6.89
CA LEU A 51 -4.98 -0.45 -8.08
C LEU A 51 -4.01 -1.57 -8.48
N ALA A 52 -4.57 -2.67 -8.98
CA ALA A 52 -3.77 -3.71 -9.62
C ALA A 52 -3.24 -3.18 -10.96
N ASN A 53 -1.94 -3.29 -11.19
CA ASN A 53 -1.27 -2.94 -12.44
C ASN A 53 -0.05 -3.87 -12.64
N GLU A 54 0.82 -3.61 -13.62
CA GLU A 54 2.07 -4.36 -13.84
C GLU A 54 3.00 -4.41 -12.61
N ALA A 55 2.87 -3.45 -11.68
CA ALA A 55 3.67 -3.36 -10.46
C ALA A 55 3.02 -4.01 -9.22
N CYS A 56 1.69 -4.00 -9.11
CA CYS A 56 0.96 -4.59 -7.98
C CYS A 56 -0.08 -5.59 -8.49
N ASP A 57 -0.03 -6.84 -8.05
CA ASP A 57 -0.93 -7.89 -8.54
C ASP A 57 -2.39 -7.76 -8.06
N ILE A 58 -2.64 -7.06 -6.95
CA ILE A 58 -3.97 -7.00 -6.33
C ILE A 58 -4.47 -5.56 -6.08
N ASN A 59 -5.79 -5.41 -6.17
CA ASN A 59 -6.49 -4.19 -5.77
C ASN A 59 -6.68 -4.20 -4.26
N ALA A 60 -6.27 -3.14 -3.57
CA ALA A 60 -6.36 -3.05 -2.12
C ALA A 60 -6.75 -1.65 -1.66
N VAL A 61 -7.37 -1.56 -0.48
CA VAL A 61 -7.52 -0.29 0.23
C VAL A 61 -6.56 -0.31 1.41
N ILE A 62 -5.59 0.58 1.40
CA ILE A 62 -4.65 0.76 2.51
C ILE A 62 -5.30 1.71 3.51
N LEU A 63 -5.67 1.20 4.67
CA LEU A 63 -6.27 1.98 5.75
C LEU A 63 -5.18 2.42 6.73
N TYR A 64 -5.10 3.72 7.01
CA TYR A 64 -4.21 4.26 8.02
C TYR A 64 -4.94 4.40 9.34
N THR A 65 -4.37 3.79 10.38
CA THR A 65 -4.93 3.85 11.73
C THR A 65 -4.33 5.01 12.53
N LYS A 66 -4.99 5.42 13.62
CA LYS A 66 -4.46 6.42 14.57
C LYS A 66 -3.09 6.05 15.14
N ARG A 67 -2.79 4.74 15.21
CA ARG A 67 -1.51 4.19 15.65
C ARG A 67 -0.43 4.19 14.55
N ARG A 68 -0.66 4.88 13.43
CA ARG A 68 0.25 4.98 12.27
C ARG A 68 0.54 3.66 11.56
N TYR A 69 -0.26 2.62 11.81
CA TYR A 69 -0.19 1.39 11.02
C TYR A 69 -0.96 1.54 9.71
N ALA A 70 -0.36 1.05 8.62
CA ALA A 70 -0.99 0.82 7.34
C ALA A 70 -1.54 -0.60 7.30
N VAL A 71 -2.82 -0.74 6.98
CA VAL A 71 -3.49 -2.04 6.93
C VAL A 71 -4.14 -2.24 5.57
N CYS A 72 -3.70 -3.27 4.85
CA CYS A 72 -4.28 -3.69 3.59
C CYS A 72 -5.66 -4.32 3.81
N ALA A 73 -6.70 -3.79 3.18
CA ALA A 73 -8.06 -4.27 3.30
C ALA A 73 -8.67 -4.54 1.92
N ASP A 74 -9.52 -5.56 1.84
CA ASP A 74 -10.16 -5.98 0.58
C ASP A 74 -11.27 -4.99 0.19
N PRO A 75 -11.20 -4.34 -1.00
CA PRO A 75 -12.20 -3.39 -1.47
C PRO A 75 -13.61 -4.00 -1.65
N LYS A 76 -13.71 -5.33 -1.75
CA LYS A 76 -14.98 -6.05 -1.93
C LYS A 76 -15.76 -6.17 -0.61
N LYS A 77 -15.11 -6.05 0.55
CA LYS A 77 -15.76 -6.21 1.86
C LYS A 77 -16.62 -5.00 2.21
N ASN A 78 -17.82 -5.26 2.72
CA ASN A 78 -18.80 -4.19 3.05
C ASN A 78 -18.27 -3.18 4.08
N TRP A 79 -17.57 -3.64 5.13
CA TRP A 79 -17.02 -2.76 6.15
C TRP A 79 -15.95 -1.81 5.58
N VAL A 80 -15.18 -2.25 4.58
CA VAL A 80 -14.16 -1.42 3.91
C VAL A 80 -14.83 -0.33 3.08
N LYS A 81 -15.85 -0.69 2.29
CA LYS A 81 -16.64 0.29 1.52
C LYS A 81 -17.28 1.34 2.42
N GLN A 82 -17.85 0.92 3.54
CA GLN A 82 -18.43 1.84 4.53
C GLN A 82 -17.37 2.75 5.15
N ALA A 83 -16.21 2.21 5.53
CA ALA A 83 -15.11 2.99 6.09
C ALA A 83 -14.61 4.05 5.09
N VAL A 84 -14.37 3.65 3.83
CA VAL A 84 -13.96 4.56 2.76
C VAL A 84 -15.02 5.64 2.53
N HIS A 85 -16.30 5.27 2.43
CA HIS A 85 -17.38 6.25 2.25
C HIS A 85 -17.40 7.29 3.37
N MET A 86 -17.36 6.84 4.63
CA MET A 86 -17.33 7.73 5.80
C MET A 86 -16.12 8.67 5.78
N LEU A 87 -14.94 8.16 5.42
CA LEU A 87 -13.71 8.96 5.33
C LEU A 87 -13.79 9.98 4.18
N SER A 88 -14.31 9.59 3.02
CA SER A 88 -14.53 10.49 1.88
C SER A 88 -15.48 11.64 2.23
N GLN A 89 -16.53 11.39 3.02
CA GLN A 89 -17.43 12.45 3.47
C GLN A 89 -16.73 13.43 4.43
N ARG A 90 -15.82 12.95 5.28
CA ARG A 90 -15.04 13.81 6.19
C ARG A 90 -14.12 14.75 5.42
N VAL A 91 -13.46 14.25 4.36
CA VAL A 91 -12.57 15.06 3.53
C VAL A 91 -13.35 16.12 2.75
N LYS A 92 -14.55 15.81 2.25
CA LYS A 92 -15.41 16.77 1.53
C LYS A 92 -15.98 17.89 2.41
N LYS A 93 -15.99 17.71 3.72
CA LYS A 93 -16.54 18.68 4.68
C LYS A 93 -15.47 19.67 5.19
N MET A 94 -14.19 19.42 4.90
CA MET A 94 -13.09 20.35 5.15
C MET A 94 -12.97 21.33 3.99
#